data_AF-A0A2N5ZA49-F1
#
_entry.id   AF-A0A2N5ZA49-F1
#
_cell.length_a   1.000
_cell.length_b   1.000
_cell.length_c   1.000
_cell.angle_alpha   90.00
_cell.angle_beta   90.00
_cell.angle_gamma   90.00
#
_symmetry.space_group_name_H-M   'P 1'
#
loop_
_entity.id
_entity.type
_entity.pdbx_description
1 polymer ?
#
loop_
_entity_poly.entity_id
_entity_poly.type
_entity_poly.pdbx_seq_one_letter_code
_entity_poly.pdbx_strand_id
1 'polypeptide(L)'
;MTAIEEIKEAINLWSKERTDGEKAKILLGKGSFFKISRLDFEKWGELKVKPEWIYAYGGDFKDVFKFVLIDSESAQKPLDDKTLPYTFVKDFVKDFDVNSPDFLMDIKAGNIEVNDALKRVMRWDIMMDSWIGEQTSTTPDAKGVTKVFKIPFESLKNAFENSNVDEVLAVIGLKPSLDNSGYDTDLILWSTSSIKGTGDLKVENLVKPCPPYCDLPTWP
;
A
#
# COMPACT_ATOMS: atom_id res chain seq x y z
N MET A 1 22.74 13.48 -1.74
CA MET A 1 21.57 12.71 -2.18
C MET A 1 20.35 13.52 -1.85
N THR A 2 19.56 13.90 -2.85
CA THR A 2 18.30 14.63 -2.66
C THR A 2 17.18 13.67 -2.25
N ALA A 3 16.09 14.18 -1.69
CA ALA A 3 14.92 13.35 -1.34
C ALA A 3 14.35 12.60 -2.57
N ILE A 4 14.39 13.24 -3.75
CA ILE A 4 13.94 12.64 -5.01
C ILE A 4 14.82 11.46 -5.42
N GLU A 5 16.14 11.59 -5.30
CA GLU A 5 17.09 10.52 -5.59
C GLU A 5 16.89 9.33 -4.64
N GLU A 6 16.73 9.61 -3.35
CA GLU A 6 16.51 8.59 -2.32
C GLU A 6 15.21 7.81 -2.58
N ILE A 7 14.10 8.48 -2.89
CA ILE A 7 12.82 7.83 -3.23
C ILE A 7 12.97 6.93 -4.46
N LYS A 8 13.61 7.43 -5.53
CA LYS A 8 13.82 6.66 -6.76
C LYS A 8 14.69 5.44 -6.52
N GLU A 9 15.78 5.61 -5.78
CA GLU A 9 16.67 4.52 -5.41
C GLU A 9 15.94 3.45 -4.60
N ALA A 10 15.17 3.84 -3.57
CA ALA A 10 14.44 2.91 -2.73
C ALA A 10 13.37 2.09 -3.49
N ILE A 11 12.59 2.73 -4.37
CA ILE A 11 11.60 2.04 -5.21
C ILE A 11 12.29 1.08 -6.19
N ASN A 12 13.43 1.49 -6.76
CA ASN A 12 14.21 0.64 -7.67
C ASN A 12 14.84 -0.55 -6.94
N LEU A 13 15.31 -0.34 -5.71
CA LEU A 13 15.86 -1.40 -4.88
C LEU A 13 14.78 -2.43 -4.56
N TRP A 14 13.61 -2.01 -4.06
CA TRP A 14 12.48 -2.91 -3.84
C TRP A 14 12.04 -3.64 -5.12
N SER A 15 12.04 -2.95 -6.27
CA SER A 15 11.68 -3.57 -7.56
C SER A 15 12.54 -4.78 -7.90
N LYS A 16 13.79 -4.82 -7.43
CA LYS A 16 14.73 -5.94 -7.57
C LYS A 16 14.61 -6.93 -6.42
N GLU A 17 14.50 -6.46 -5.18
CA GLU A 17 14.52 -7.32 -4.00
C GLU A 17 13.23 -8.10 -3.77
N ARG A 18 12.10 -7.61 -4.28
CA ARG A 18 10.81 -8.31 -4.22
C ARG A 18 10.80 -9.68 -4.94
N THR A 19 11.82 -9.98 -5.76
CA THR A 19 11.99 -11.30 -6.39
C THR A 19 12.93 -12.23 -5.61
N ASP A 20 13.56 -11.74 -4.55
CA ASP A 20 14.35 -12.52 -3.61
C ASP A 20 13.48 -12.82 -2.38
N GLY A 21 13.12 -14.09 -2.20
CA GLY A 21 12.20 -14.51 -1.15
C GLY A 21 12.68 -14.19 0.27
N GLU A 22 13.99 -14.31 0.53
CA GLU A 22 14.52 -14.04 1.87
C GLU A 22 14.54 -12.53 2.16
N LYS A 23 14.97 -11.72 1.19
CA LYS A 23 14.90 -10.26 1.33
C LYS A 23 13.48 -9.75 1.48
N ALA A 24 12.55 -10.25 0.67
CA ALA A 24 11.15 -9.87 0.74
C ALA A 24 10.54 -10.20 2.11
N LYS A 25 10.80 -11.40 2.66
CA LYS A 25 10.36 -11.76 4.03
C LYS A 25 10.94 -10.84 5.08
N ILE A 26 12.23 -10.54 5.02
CA ILE A 26 12.89 -9.66 6.00
C ILE A 26 12.28 -8.25 5.97
N LEU A 27 12.07 -7.69 4.78
CA LEU A 27 11.54 -6.32 4.64
C LEU A 27 10.07 -6.24 5.01
N LEU A 28 9.24 -7.19 4.57
CA LEU A 28 7.82 -7.22 4.89
C LEU A 28 7.53 -7.70 6.31
N GLY A 29 8.44 -8.43 6.96
CA GLY A 29 8.34 -8.80 8.38
C GLY A 29 8.68 -7.66 9.36
N LYS A 30 9.09 -6.48 8.85
CA LYS A 30 9.39 -5.29 9.67
C LYS A 30 8.17 -4.47 10.05
N GLY A 31 7.01 -4.72 9.44
CA GLY A 31 5.78 -4.00 9.76
C GLY A 31 4.53 -4.78 9.39
N SER A 32 3.39 -4.19 9.70
CA SER A 32 2.05 -4.77 9.44
C SER A 32 1.14 -3.77 8.73
N PHE A 33 1.41 -2.46 8.87
CA PHE A 33 0.58 -1.40 8.30
C PHE A 33 1.39 -0.12 8.07
N PHE A 34 0.80 0.81 7.30
CA PHE A 34 1.24 2.20 7.23
C PHE A 34 0.03 3.14 7.38
N LYS A 35 0.31 4.41 7.68
CA LYS A 35 -0.73 5.42 7.93
C LYS A 35 -0.83 6.40 6.77
N ILE A 36 -2.06 6.68 6.34
CA ILE A 36 -2.40 7.80 5.48
C ILE A 36 -3.04 8.85 6.40
N SER A 37 -2.51 10.06 6.43
CA SER A 37 -3.01 11.14 7.27
C SER A 37 -4.01 12.01 6.52
N ARG A 38 -4.85 12.73 7.28
CA ARG A 38 -5.74 13.76 6.74
C ARG A 38 -4.99 14.83 5.94
N LEU A 39 -3.79 15.21 6.38
CA LEU A 39 -2.96 16.18 5.67
C LEU A 39 -2.54 15.70 4.28
N ASP A 40 -2.21 14.41 4.12
CA ASP A 40 -1.90 13.84 2.80
C ASP A 40 -3.12 13.92 1.88
N PHE A 41 -4.29 13.53 2.41
CA PHE A 41 -5.56 13.58 1.70
C PHE A 41 -5.93 15.00 1.27
N GLU A 42 -5.83 15.97 2.17
CA GLU A 42 -6.09 17.38 1.89
C GLU A 42 -5.15 17.94 0.83
N LYS A 43 -3.86 17.56 0.86
CA LYS A 43 -2.89 17.96 -0.16
C LYS A 43 -3.25 17.44 -1.55
N TRP A 44 -3.67 16.19 -1.68
CA TRP A 44 -4.21 15.68 -2.95
C TRP A 44 -5.55 16.37 -3.31
N GLY A 45 -6.30 16.80 -2.31
CA GLY A 45 -7.47 17.66 -2.46
C GLY A 45 -7.17 19.06 -3.03
N GLU A 46 -5.95 19.58 -2.91
CA GLU A 46 -5.58 20.88 -3.49
C GLU A 46 -5.33 20.81 -5.01
N LEU A 47 -5.20 19.60 -5.58
CA LEU A 47 -4.97 19.42 -7.01
C LEU A 47 -6.17 19.91 -7.83
N LYS A 48 -5.87 20.61 -8.94
CA LYS A 48 -6.87 21.09 -9.90
C LYS A 48 -7.68 19.94 -10.53
N VAL A 49 -7.01 18.83 -10.79
CA VAL A 49 -7.62 17.57 -11.23
C VAL A 49 -7.53 16.61 -10.06
N LYS A 50 -8.67 16.10 -9.61
CA LYS A 50 -8.71 15.14 -8.51
C LYS A 50 -8.13 13.81 -9.00
N PRO A 51 -7.20 13.19 -8.27
CA PRO A 51 -6.65 11.92 -8.68
C PRO A 51 -7.73 10.84 -8.60
N GLU A 52 -7.64 9.88 -9.50
CA GLU A 52 -8.49 8.68 -9.48
C GLU A 52 -7.91 7.64 -8.52
N TRP A 53 -6.57 7.57 -8.46
CA TRP A 53 -5.83 6.57 -7.69
C TRP A 53 -4.71 7.22 -6.89
N ILE A 54 -4.41 6.63 -5.74
CA ILE A 54 -3.14 6.79 -5.03
C ILE A 54 -2.35 5.48 -5.21
N TYR A 55 -1.14 5.59 -5.73
CA TYR A 55 -0.21 4.47 -5.87
C TYR A 55 0.69 4.38 -4.65
N ALA A 56 0.64 3.26 -3.94
CA ALA A 56 1.51 2.97 -2.81
C ALA A 56 2.62 2.02 -3.24
N TYR A 57 3.78 2.57 -3.60
CA TYR A 57 4.97 1.79 -3.99
C TYR A 57 5.72 1.32 -2.76
N GLY A 58 6.09 0.04 -2.71
CA GLY A 58 7.10 -0.41 -1.74
C GLY A 58 8.48 0.18 -2.09
N GLY A 59 9.26 0.50 -1.07
CA GLY A 59 10.63 0.98 -1.23
C GLY A 59 11.52 0.51 -0.08
N ASP A 60 12.75 0.12 -0.41
CA ASP A 60 13.77 -0.17 0.59
C ASP A 60 14.69 1.05 0.81
N PHE A 61 14.52 1.71 1.95
CA PHE A 61 15.32 2.85 2.37
C PHE A 61 16.47 2.39 3.24
N LYS A 62 17.39 1.60 2.65
CA LYS A 62 18.56 1.00 3.31
C LYS A 62 18.17 0.11 4.48
N ASP A 63 17.56 -1.03 4.17
CA ASP A 63 17.00 -1.97 5.13
C ASP A 63 15.83 -1.40 5.95
N VAL A 64 15.17 -0.34 5.47
CA VAL A 64 13.96 0.19 6.09
C VAL A 64 12.86 0.19 5.05
N PHE A 65 11.93 -0.75 5.17
CA PHE A 65 10.81 -0.84 4.25
C PHE A 65 9.80 0.27 4.52
N LYS A 66 9.46 1.03 3.47
CA LYS A 66 8.48 2.12 3.53
C LYS A 66 7.58 2.09 2.30
N PHE A 67 6.45 2.78 2.38
CA PHE A 67 5.57 3.02 1.25
C PHE A 67 5.72 4.44 0.73
N VAL A 68 5.87 4.59 -0.57
CA VAL A 68 5.85 5.89 -1.25
C VAL A 68 4.49 6.05 -1.92
N LEU A 69 3.72 7.03 -1.46
CA LEU A 69 2.39 7.35 -1.96
C LEU A 69 2.48 8.44 -3.01
N ILE A 70 2.00 8.17 -4.22
CA ILE A 70 1.97 9.13 -5.34
C ILE A 70 0.58 9.10 -5.97
N ASP A 71 -0.03 10.27 -6.15
CA ASP A 71 -1.33 10.38 -6.81
C ASP A 71 -1.23 10.10 -8.33
N SER A 72 -2.33 9.70 -8.95
CA SER A 72 -2.38 9.35 -10.37
C SER A 72 -2.00 10.48 -11.34
N GLU A 73 -2.14 11.75 -10.94
CA GLU A 73 -1.81 12.91 -11.78
C GLU A 73 -0.32 13.26 -11.72
N SER A 74 0.30 13.09 -10.55
CA SER A 74 1.75 13.24 -10.36
C SER A 74 2.50 12.02 -10.88
N ALA A 75 1.93 10.82 -10.75
CA ALA A 75 2.49 9.57 -11.26
C ALA A 75 2.51 9.45 -12.79
N GLN A 76 1.99 10.42 -13.54
CA GLN A 76 2.18 10.48 -14.99
C GLN A 76 3.42 11.30 -15.40
N LYS A 77 4.09 11.92 -14.42
CA LYS A 77 5.23 12.83 -14.63
C LYS A 77 6.46 12.27 -13.92
N PRO A 78 7.68 12.68 -14.32
CA PRO A 78 8.87 12.38 -13.55
C PRO A 78 8.75 12.94 -12.13
N LEU A 79 9.19 12.17 -11.13
CA LEU A 79 9.35 12.71 -9.77
C LEU A 79 10.46 13.78 -9.79
N ASP A 80 10.06 15.00 -9.43
CA ASP A 80 10.83 16.24 -9.46
C ASP A 80 10.31 17.20 -8.38
N ASP A 81 10.86 18.41 -8.28
CA ASP A 81 10.47 19.40 -7.26
C ASP A 81 9.00 19.85 -7.34
N LYS A 82 8.32 19.62 -8.48
CA LYS A 82 6.91 20.00 -8.67
C LYS A 82 5.95 18.91 -8.22
N THR A 83 6.36 17.65 -8.30
CA THR A 83 5.57 16.47 -7.93
C THR A 83 5.88 15.98 -6.51
N LEU A 84 7.08 16.27 -6.00
CA LEU A 84 7.50 15.93 -4.65
C LEU A 84 6.53 16.42 -3.55
N PRO A 85 5.93 17.63 -3.61
CA PRO A 85 4.98 18.09 -2.58
C PRO A 85 3.70 17.24 -2.45
N TYR A 86 3.39 16.40 -3.45
CA TYR A 86 2.24 15.48 -3.46
C TYR A 86 2.67 14.01 -3.31
N THR A 87 3.95 13.79 -2.98
CA THR A 87 4.55 12.47 -2.76
C THR A 87 4.83 12.30 -1.28
N PHE A 88 4.31 11.22 -0.67
CA PHE A 88 4.45 10.99 0.76
C PHE A 88 5.13 9.65 1.04
N VAL A 89 6.19 9.67 1.86
CA VAL A 89 6.87 8.46 2.33
C VAL A 89 6.28 8.08 3.69
N LYS A 90 5.81 6.84 3.83
CA LYS A 90 5.15 6.29 5.01
C LYS A 90 5.93 5.11 5.56
N ASP A 91 6.25 5.17 6.85
CA ASP A 91 6.91 4.07 7.53
C ASP A 91 5.99 2.85 7.61
N PHE A 92 6.58 1.66 7.46
CA PHE A 92 5.89 0.40 7.68
C PHE A 92 6.12 -0.05 9.12
N VAL A 93 5.06 -0.03 9.93
CA VAL A 93 5.15 -0.07 11.40
C VAL A 93 4.71 -1.43 11.94
N LYS A 94 5.42 -1.94 12.96
CA LYS A 94 5.25 -3.29 13.53
C LYS A 94 4.30 -3.38 14.73
N ASP A 95 4.02 -2.26 15.39
CA ASP A 95 3.44 -2.28 16.73
C ASP A 95 1.90 -2.19 16.74
N PHE A 96 1.25 -2.92 15.83
CA PHE A 96 -0.20 -2.90 15.73
C PHE A 96 -0.80 -4.29 15.68
N ASP A 97 -1.37 -4.68 16.81
CA ASP A 97 -2.17 -5.89 16.89
C ASP A 97 -3.58 -5.60 16.38
N VAL A 98 -3.76 -5.89 15.09
CA VAL A 98 -5.05 -5.90 14.38
C VAL A 98 -6.09 -6.86 14.98
N ASN A 99 -5.67 -7.78 15.85
CA ASN A 99 -6.55 -8.70 16.56
C ASN A 99 -6.87 -8.24 17.99
N SER A 100 -6.33 -7.09 18.43
CA SER A 100 -6.64 -6.57 19.74
C SER A 100 -8.13 -6.20 19.86
N PRO A 101 -8.82 -6.61 20.94
CA PRO A 101 -10.24 -6.30 21.12
C PRO A 101 -10.56 -4.81 21.05
N ASP A 102 -9.66 -3.97 21.58
CA ASP A 102 -9.80 -2.52 21.58
C ASP A 102 -9.80 -1.96 20.15
N PHE A 103 -8.92 -2.46 19.28
CA PHE A 103 -8.90 -2.06 17.88
C PHE A 103 -10.18 -2.48 17.13
N LEU A 104 -10.64 -3.72 17.33
CA LEU A 104 -11.85 -4.22 16.67
C LEU A 104 -13.10 -3.41 17.03
N MET A 105 -13.18 -2.94 18.28
CA MET A 105 -14.26 -2.06 18.74
C MET A 105 -14.17 -0.65 18.17
N ASP A 106 -12.99 -0.23 17.71
CA ASP A 106 -12.72 1.11 17.20
C ASP A 106 -12.84 1.27 15.68
N ILE A 107 -12.95 0.19 14.91
CA ILE A 107 -13.14 0.27 13.45
C ILE A 107 -14.49 0.97 13.13
N LYS A 108 -14.43 2.06 12.37
CA LYS A 108 -15.60 2.86 11.96
C LYS A 108 -16.04 2.60 10.54
N ALA A 109 -15.09 2.52 9.64
CA ALA A 109 -15.29 2.21 8.23
C ALA A 109 -14.06 1.52 7.67
N GLY A 110 -14.26 0.75 6.62
CA GLY A 110 -13.18 0.17 5.85
C GLY A 110 -13.60 -0.12 4.43
N ASN A 111 -12.64 -0.51 3.61
CA ASN A 111 -12.89 -0.79 2.19
C ASN A 111 -13.51 -2.14 1.90
N ILE A 112 -13.79 -2.90 2.93
CA ILE A 112 -14.47 -4.18 2.92
C ILE A 112 -15.08 -4.39 4.31
N GLU A 113 -15.98 -5.36 4.43
CA GLU A 113 -16.56 -5.74 5.72
C GLU A 113 -15.47 -6.17 6.72
N VAL A 114 -15.65 -5.81 7.99
CA VAL A 114 -14.67 -6.05 9.07
C VAL A 114 -14.28 -7.53 9.14
N ASN A 115 -15.25 -8.45 9.10
CA ASN A 115 -14.95 -9.89 9.16
C ASN A 115 -14.10 -10.38 7.99
N ASP A 116 -14.33 -9.84 6.78
CA ASP A 116 -13.55 -10.20 5.61
C ASP A 116 -12.16 -9.56 5.63
N ALA A 117 -12.04 -8.34 6.15
CA ALA A 117 -10.75 -7.72 6.42
C ALA A 117 -9.92 -8.56 7.39
N LEU A 118 -10.49 -8.94 8.53
CA LEU A 118 -9.79 -9.74 9.54
C LEU A 118 -9.34 -11.08 8.97
N LYS A 119 -10.18 -11.78 8.20
CA LYS A 119 -9.77 -13.02 7.52
C LYS A 119 -8.58 -12.80 6.58
N ARG A 120 -8.54 -11.69 5.84
CA ARG A 120 -7.45 -11.38 4.90
C ARG A 120 -6.16 -11.05 5.63
N VAL A 121 -6.24 -10.28 6.71
CA VAL A 121 -5.10 -9.91 7.54
C VAL A 121 -4.54 -11.13 8.29
N MET A 122 -5.40 -11.90 8.97
CA MET A 122 -4.98 -13.16 9.62
C MET A 122 -4.34 -14.13 8.63
N ARG A 123 -4.86 -14.19 7.40
CA ARG A 123 -4.25 -15.03 6.35
C ARG A 123 -2.86 -14.53 5.97
N TRP A 124 -2.65 -13.22 5.87
CA TRP A 124 -1.32 -12.66 5.68
C TRP A 124 -0.40 -13.05 6.84
N ASP A 125 -0.81 -12.84 8.08
CA ASP A 125 0.00 -13.16 9.26
C ASP A 125 0.45 -14.63 9.32
N ILE A 126 -0.42 -15.55 8.89
CA ILE A 126 -0.15 -16.99 8.92
C ILE A 126 0.62 -17.45 7.67
N MET A 127 0.31 -16.88 6.50
CA MET A 127 0.76 -17.42 5.20
C MET A 127 1.79 -16.57 4.48
N MET A 128 2.19 -15.40 5.01
CA MET A 128 3.12 -14.47 4.34
C MET A 128 4.37 -15.20 3.84
N ASP A 129 5.05 -15.98 4.69
CA ASP A 129 6.30 -16.65 4.33
C ASP A 129 6.13 -17.67 3.20
N SER A 130 5.08 -18.50 3.27
CA SER A 130 4.76 -19.46 2.22
C SER A 130 4.36 -18.78 0.92
N TRP A 131 3.53 -17.74 1.01
CA TRP A 131 3.05 -16.98 -0.13
C TRP A 131 4.20 -16.26 -0.84
N ILE A 132 5.12 -15.61 -0.09
CA ILE A 132 6.33 -15.01 -0.64
C ILE A 132 7.16 -16.08 -1.35
N GLY A 133 7.37 -17.25 -0.74
CA GLY A 133 8.11 -18.35 -1.35
C GLY A 133 7.54 -18.81 -2.69
N GLU A 134 6.21 -18.84 -2.83
CA GLU A 134 5.52 -19.12 -4.09
C GLU A 134 5.78 -18.01 -5.13
N GLN A 135 5.62 -16.75 -4.73
CA GLN A 135 5.78 -15.59 -5.63
C GLN A 135 7.22 -15.35 -6.10
N THR A 136 8.21 -15.81 -5.34
CA THR A 136 9.64 -15.70 -5.66
C THR A 136 10.26 -17.02 -6.10
N SER A 137 9.45 -18.02 -6.43
CA SER A 137 9.93 -19.29 -6.94
C SER A 137 10.68 -19.12 -8.28
N THR A 138 11.53 -20.06 -8.67
CA THR A 138 12.24 -20.01 -9.96
C THR A 138 11.35 -20.38 -11.15
N THR A 139 10.03 -20.34 -10.98
CA THR A 139 9.09 -20.66 -12.05
C THR A 139 9.05 -19.52 -13.08
N PRO A 140 8.84 -19.80 -14.37
CA PRO A 140 8.76 -18.75 -15.40
C PRO A 140 7.67 -17.70 -15.14
N ASP A 141 6.66 -18.04 -14.35
CA ASP A 141 5.52 -17.19 -14.02
C ASP A 141 5.71 -16.38 -12.73
N ALA A 142 6.81 -16.60 -12.00
CA ALA A 142 7.11 -15.88 -10.76
C ALA A 142 7.40 -14.40 -11.06
N LYS A 143 6.43 -13.55 -10.74
CA LYS A 143 6.51 -12.10 -10.95
C LYS A 143 7.16 -11.37 -9.77
N GLY A 144 7.50 -12.07 -8.69
CA GLY A 144 7.93 -11.50 -7.41
C GLY A 144 6.77 -10.89 -6.61
N VAL A 145 7.06 -10.51 -5.38
CA VAL A 145 6.09 -9.89 -4.45
C VAL A 145 5.60 -8.53 -4.99
N THR A 146 4.41 -8.11 -4.57
CA THR A 146 3.73 -6.88 -5.01
C THR A 146 4.62 -5.65 -4.96
N LYS A 147 4.76 -4.99 -6.12
CA LYS A 147 5.55 -3.75 -6.27
C LYS A 147 4.78 -2.51 -5.82
N VAL A 148 3.49 -2.44 -6.13
CA VAL A 148 2.65 -1.26 -5.92
C VAL A 148 1.20 -1.67 -5.66
N PHE A 149 0.56 -1.00 -4.71
CA PHE A 149 -0.89 -1.08 -4.50
C PHE A 149 -1.58 0.14 -5.12
N LYS A 150 -2.79 -0.07 -5.64
CA LYS A 150 -3.66 1.01 -6.14
C LYS A 150 -4.79 1.23 -5.14
N ILE A 151 -4.87 2.45 -4.61
CA ILE A 151 -5.93 2.86 -3.70
C ILE A 151 -6.86 3.79 -4.46
N PRO A 152 -8.15 3.46 -4.66
CA PRO A 152 -9.08 4.41 -5.25
C PRO A 152 -9.16 5.65 -4.38
N PHE A 153 -9.01 6.83 -4.95
CA PHE A 153 -9.08 8.08 -4.19
C PHE A 153 -10.45 8.25 -3.52
N GLU A 154 -11.51 7.72 -4.14
CA GLU A 154 -12.85 7.67 -3.57
C GLU A 154 -12.92 6.89 -2.24
N SER A 155 -12.08 5.85 -2.10
CA SER A 155 -11.97 5.13 -0.82
C SER A 155 -11.45 6.04 0.30
N LEU A 156 -10.51 6.94 -0.03
CA LEU A 156 -10.00 7.91 0.93
C LEU A 156 -11.01 9.03 1.20
N LYS A 157 -11.75 9.52 0.20
CA LYS A 157 -12.84 10.49 0.44
C LYS A 157 -13.88 9.96 1.40
N ASN A 158 -14.38 8.74 1.15
CA ASN A 158 -15.35 8.13 2.03
C ASN A 158 -14.80 7.93 3.46
N ALA A 159 -13.50 7.66 3.58
CA ALA A 159 -12.84 7.54 4.88
C ALA A 159 -12.56 8.88 5.58
N PHE A 160 -12.33 9.99 4.87
CA PHE A 160 -11.92 11.29 5.46
C PHE A 160 -12.99 12.41 5.40
N GLU A 161 -13.91 12.39 4.45
CA GLU A 161 -14.93 13.43 4.27
C GLU A 161 -16.20 13.11 5.07
N ASN A 162 -16.64 11.85 5.01
CA ASN A 162 -17.80 11.38 5.79
C ASN A 162 -17.45 11.09 7.24
N SER A 163 -16.18 11.30 7.58
CA SER A 163 -15.58 10.76 8.76
C SER A 163 -14.54 11.73 9.29
N ASN A 164 -14.66 12.24 10.53
CA ASN A 164 -13.76 13.27 11.05
C ASN A 164 -12.35 12.70 11.40
N VAL A 165 -11.90 11.55 10.84
CA VAL A 165 -10.62 10.83 11.14
C VAL A 165 -9.36 11.58 10.79
N ASP A 166 -8.33 11.45 11.61
CA ASP A 166 -7.02 12.06 11.36
C ASP A 166 -6.13 11.11 10.55
N GLU A 167 -6.38 9.79 10.65
CA GLU A 167 -5.58 8.76 10.02
C GLU A 167 -6.46 7.61 9.50
N VAL A 168 -6.05 7.06 8.36
CA VAL A 168 -6.51 5.80 7.81
C VAL A 168 -5.34 4.81 7.84
N LEU A 169 -5.58 3.64 8.39
CA LEU A 169 -4.61 2.56 8.45
C LEU A 169 -4.71 1.74 7.16
N ALA A 170 -3.58 1.50 6.52
CA ALA A 170 -3.46 0.65 5.35
C ALA A 170 -2.69 -0.62 5.74
N VAL A 171 -3.37 -1.77 5.72
CA VAL A 171 -2.89 -3.07 6.21
C VAL A 171 -2.81 -4.06 5.05
N ILE A 172 -1.72 -4.81 4.97
CA ILE A 172 -1.58 -5.84 3.93
C ILE A 172 -2.39 -7.08 4.33
N GLY A 173 -3.09 -7.66 3.38
CA GLY A 173 -3.81 -8.92 3.55
C GLY A 173 -3.65 -9.85 2.36
N LEU A 174 -4.14 -11.08 2.50
CA LEU A 174 -4.27 -12.05 1.41
C LEU A 174 -5.74 -12.36 1.13
N LYS A 175 -6.17 -12.18 -0.12
CA LYS A 175 -7.51 -12.56 -0.61
C LYS A 175 -7.42 -13.70 -1.62
N PRO A 176 -8.44 -14.54 -1.77
CA PRO A 176 -8.45 -15.55 -2.84
C PRO A 176 -8.28 -14.88 -4.20
N SER A 177 -7.43 -15.46 -5.05
CA SER A 177 -7.26 -14.99 -6.43
C SER A 177 -8.54 -15.24 -7.23
N LEU A 178 -8.83 -14.35 -8.19
CA LEU A 178 -10.03 -14.45 -9.05
C LEU A 178 -10.05 -15.70 -9.93
N ASP A 179 -8.88 -16.23 -10.28
CA ASP A 179 -8.70 -17.44 -11.08
C ASP A 179 -8.60 -18.71 -10.20
N ASN A 180 -8.78 -18.59 -8.89
CA ASN A 180 -8.62 -19.65 -7.90
C ASN A 180 -7.21 -20.30 -7.88
N SER A 181 -6.19 -19.64 -8.41
CA SER A 181 -4.81 -20.15 -8.41
C SER A 181 -4.11 -20.07 -7.04
N GLY A 182 -4.75 -19.46 -6.04
CA GLY A 182 -4.20 -19.28 -4.71
C GLY A 182 -4.68 -17.97 -4.10
N TYR A 183 -3.73 -17.15 -3.64
CA TYR A 183 -4.00 -15.89 -2.98
C TYR A 183 -3.29 -14.72 -3.66
N ASP A 184 -4.00 -13.60 -3.76
CA ASP A 184 -3.47 -12.30 -4.15
C ASP A 184 -3.24 -11.43 -2.93
N THR A 185 -2.23 -10.55 -2.98
CA THR A 185 -2.13 -9.47 -2.00
C THR A 185 -3.28 -8.50 -2.13
N ASP A 186 -3.69 -7.95 -1.01
CA ASP A 186 -4.70 -6.92 -0.91
C ASP A 186 -4.25 -5.84 0.08
N LEU A 187 -4.81 -4.64 -0.07
CA LEU A 187 -4.60 -3.55 0.87
C LEU A 187 -5.95 -3.19 1.52
N ILE A 188 -6.07 -3.49 2.81
CA ILE A 188 -7.22 -3.15 3.62
C ILE A 188 -7.03 -1.73 4.15
N LEU A 189 -8.06 -0.91 4.04
CA LEU A 189 -8.12 0.42 4.62
C LEU A 189 -9.08 0.41 5.80
N TRP A 190 -8.63 0.93 6.95
CA TRP A 190 -9.46 1.09 8.14
C TRP A 190 -9.39 2.50 8.69
N SER A 191 -10.54 3.00 9.12
CA SER A 191 -10.68 4.23 9.89
C SER A 191 -11.04 3.89 11.34
N THR A 192 -10.46 4.60 12.31
CA THR A 192 -10.62 4.31 13.75
C THR A 192 -11.19 5.50 14.52
N SER A 193 -11.94 5.29 15.62
CA SER A 193 -12.74 6.31 16.37
C SER A 193 -12.01 7.50 17.01
N SER A 194 -10.70 7.60 16.84
CA SER A 194 -10.01 8.90 16.78
C SER A 194 -9.97 9.35 15.31
N ILE A 195 -11.07 9.30 14.54
CA ILE A 195 -12.38 9.91 14.75
C ILE A 195 -13.49 9.16 13.94
N LYS A 196 -14.72 9.69 13.86
CA LYS A 196 -15.96 9.04 13.36
C LYS A 196 -16.22 9.19 11.87
N GLY A 197 -16.52 8.11 11.16
CA GLY A 197 -17.62 8.01 10.18
C GLY A 197 -17.63 6.68 9.40
N THR A 198 -18.82 6.25 9.00
CA THR A 198 -19.14 4.93 8.41
C THR A 198 -19.34 5.04 6.90
N GLY A 199 -18.63 4.25 6.09
CA GLY A 199 -18.87 4.11 4.65
C GLY A 199 -18.24 2.83 4.09
N ASP A 200 -19.02 2.09 3.31
CA ASP A 200 -18.52 0.93 2.55
C ASP A 200 -17.69 1.42 1.36
N LEU A 201 -16.39 1.14 1.37
CA LEU A 201 -15.52 1.41 0.22
C LEU A 201 -15.54 0.20 -0.71
N LYS A 202 -15.45 0.42 -2.01
CA LYS A 202 -15.19 -0.64 -2.99
C LYS A 202 -13.84 -0.38 -3.62
N VAL A 203 -12.95 -1.38 -3.57
CA VAL A 203 -11.66 -1.35 -4.27
C VAL A 203 -11.71 -2.39 -5.38
N GLU A 204 -11.43 -1.96 -6.61
CA GLU A 204 -11.22 -2.86 -7.73
C GLU A 204 -9.78 -3.41 -7.72
N ASN A 205 -9.67 -4.74 -7.85
CA ASN A 205 -8.39 -5.40 -8.07
C ASN A 205 -8.06 -5.37 -9.57
N LEU A 206 -7.17 -4.47 -9.98
CA LEU A 206 -6.54 -4.55 -11.28
C LEU A 206 -5.05 -4.80 -11.10
N VAL A 207 -4.64 -6.06 -11.25
CA VAL A 207 -3.26 -6.43 -11.58
C VAL A 207 -2.97 -5.91 -12.99
N LYS A 208 -2.76 -4.60 -13.11
CA LYS A 208 -2.12 -3.96 -14.25
C LYS A 208 -1.06 -3.00 -13.73
N PRO A 209 0.24 -3.28 -13.97
CA PRO A 209 1.29 -2.32 -13.65
C PRO A 209 1.14 -1.08 -14.56
N CYS A 210 1.83 0.00 -14.21
CA CYS A 210 2.06 1.21 -15.02
C CYS A 210 1.02 2.33 -14.93
N PRO A 211 1.36 3.60 -14.58
CA PRO A 211 2.63 4.40 -14.75
C PRO A 211 3.18 5.04 -13.44
N PRO A 212 4.36 5.75 -13.39
CA PRO A 212 5.27 6.13 -14.49
C PRO A 212 6.51 5.24 -14.65
N TYR A 213 6.79 4.31 -13.72
CA TYR A 213 8.10 3.64 -13.64
C TYR A 213 8.16 2.22 -14.21
N CYS A 214 7.49 1.96 -15.34
CA CYS A 214 7.66 0.66 -16.03
C CYS A 214 8.79 0.68 -17.05
N ASP A 215 9.06 1.85 -17.63
CA ASP A 215 10.12 2.06 -18.60
C ASP A 215 11.27 2.83 -17.97
N LEU A 216 11.65 2.48 -16.74
CA LEU A 216 13.03 2.72 -16.36
C LEU A 216 13.82 1.60 -17.03
N PRO A 217 14.57 1.85 -18.12
CA PRO A 217 15.63 0.94 -18.51
C PRO A 217 16.43 0.62 -17.24
N THR A 218 16.98 -0.59 -17.14
CA THR A 218 18.12 -0.81 -16.27
C THR A 218 19.14 0.28 -16.64
N TRP A 219 19.20 1.33 -15.82
CA TRP A 219 20.14 2.41 -16.03
C TRP A 219 21.52 1.76 -15.98
N PRO A 220 22.39 1.98 -16.99
CA PRO A 220 23.76 1.49 -16.94
C PRO A 220 24.52 2.05 -15.73
#